data_AF-A0A2S7SQS0-F1
#
_entry.id   AF-A0A2S7SQS0-F1
#
_cell.length_a   1.000
_cell.length_b   1.000
_cell.length_c   1.000
_cell.angle_alpha   90.00
_cell.angle_beta   90.00
_cell.angle_gamma   90.00
#
_symmetry.space_group_name_H-M   'P 1'
#
loop_
_entity.id
_entity.type
_entity.pdbx_description
1 polymer ?
#
loop_
_entity_poly.entity_id
_entity_poly.type
_entity_poly.pdbx_seq_one_letter_code
_entity_poly.pdbx_strand_id
1 'polypeptide(L)'
;MRHKILVLLALCVSQFCNGQVTQLHYSGNNKKIAFAVEAANKILRDPSFYNRIDTIARFDNSEYSGHRIVNEFQKLGRVIEVTDYWRPIAWANAKTVTKIKINSAKLRRSHSSITNTLIHETVHAVDWITNGEWNYTHSGNSPEGQSATAPWIIGSIAESMVNK
;
A
#
# COMPACT_ATOMS: atom_id res chain seq x y z
N MET A 1 -18.63 -60.26 -16.29
CA MET A 1 -18.98 -58.82 -16.34
C MET A 1 -18.29 -58.11 -15.19
N ARG A 2 -17.18 -57.41 -15.45
CA ARG A 2 -16.37 -56.72 -14.43
C ARG A 2 -16.70 -55.22 -14.49
N HIS A 3 -17.36 -54.68 -13.48
CA HIS A 3 -17.53 -53.24 -13.33
C HIS A 3 -16.41 -52.71 -12.44
N LYS A 4 -15.47 -51.96 -13.03
CA LYS A 4 -14.50 -51.14 -12.29
C LYS A 4 -15.13 -49.76 -12.11
N ILE A 5 -15.47 -49.41 -10.87
CA ILE A 5 -15.86 -48.04 -10.50
C ILE A 5 -14.56 -47.26 -10.34
N LEU A 6 -14.34 -46.29 -11.23
CA LEU A 6 -13.26 -45.32 -11.13
C LEU A 6 -13.79 -44.12 -10.33
N VAL A 7 -13.40 -43.99 -9.07
CA VAL A 7 -13.68 -42.78 -8.27
C VAL A 7 -12.59 -41.78 -8.60
N LEU A 8 -12.90 -40.76 -9.41
CA LEU A 8 -12.05 -39.59 -9.56
C LEU A 8 -12.22 -38.69 -8.32
N LEU A 9 -11.23 -38.69 -7.45
CA LEU A 9 -11.05 -37.60 -6.48
C LEU A 9 -10.58 -36.36 -7.24
N ALA A 10 -11.45 -35.37 -7.37
CA ALA A 10 -11.07 -34.03 -7.78
C ALA A 10 -10.39 -33.33 -6.58
N LEU A 11 -9.06 -33.35 -6.55
CA LEU A 11 -8.28 -32.47 -5.69
C LEU A 11 -8.37 -31.05 -6.26
N CYS A 12 -9.25 -30.23 -5.68
CA CYS A 12 -9.15 -28.77 -5.78
C CYS A 12 -7.88 -28.33 -5.06
N VAL A 13 -6.77 -28.30 -5.79
CA VAL A 13 -5.57 -27.59 -5.35
C VAL A 13 -5.89 -26.11 -5.48
N SER A 14 -6.24 -25.45 -4.37
CA SER A 14 -6.21 -24.00 -4.32
C SER A 14 -4.76 -23.58 -4.59
N GLN A 15 -4.52 -23.06 -5.80
CA GLN A 15 -3.27 -22.41 -6.13
C GLN A 15 -3.18 -21.16 -5.26
N PHE A 16 -2.59 -21.29 -4.06
CA PHE A 16 -1.92 -20.16 -3.45
C PHE A 16 -0.71 -19.88 -4.33
N CYS A 17 -0.89 -19.02 -5.33
CA CYS A 17 0.24 -18.32 -5.90
C CYS A 17 0.96 -17.68 -4.71
N ASN A 18 2.19 -18.12 -4.43
CA ASN A 18 3.16 -17.39 -3.60
C ASN A 18 3.52 -16.11 -4.35
N GLY A 19 2.53 -15.22 -4.52
CA GLY A 19 2.73 -13.87 -5.00
C GLY A 19 3.60 -13.20 -3.96
N GLN A 20 4.79 -12.78 -4.37
CA GLN A 20 5.62 -11.92 -3.55
C GLN A 20 4.73 -10.75 -3.10
N VAL A 21 4.74 -10.43 -1.81
CA VAL A 21 3.94 -9.32 -1.28
C VAL A 21 4.74 -8.04 -1.45
N THR A 22 4.08 -6.93 -1.78
CA THR A 22 4.74 -5.62 -1.80
C THR A 22 5.29 -5.30 -0.41
N GLN A 23 6.57 -4.93 -0.34
CA GLN A 23 7.28 -4.67 0.92
C GLN A 23 8.04 -3.35 0.85
N LEU A 24 8.27 -2.75 2.01
CA LEU A 24 9.08 -1.55 2.17
C LEU A 24 10.44 -1.90 2.77
N HIS A 25 11.51 -1.36 2.20
CA HIS A 25 12.87 -1.48 2.76
C HIS A 25 13.41 -0.09 3.09
N TYR A 26 13.86 0.11 4.33
CA TYR A 26 14.51 1.36 4.76
C TYR A 26 15.96 1.09 5.13
N SER A 27 16.87 1.76 4.43
CA SER A 27 18.33 1.62 4.60
C SER A 27 18.97 2.70 5.50
N GLY A 28 18.18 3.65 6.00
CA GLY A 28 18.67 4.70 6.89
C GLY A 28 18.69 4.29 8.37
N ASN A 29 19.07 5.21 9.26
CA ASN A 29 19.27 4.95 10.69
C ASN A 29 18.22 5.61 11.61
N ASN A 30 17.20 6.26 11.04
CA ASN A 30 16.15 6.90 11.84
C ASN A 30 15.17 5.87 12.42
N LYS A 31 15.23 5.66 13.74
CA LYS A 31 14.40 4.66 14.44
C LYS A 31 12.89 4.86 14.24
N LYS A 32 12.40 6.10 14.16
CA LYS A 32 10.96 6.35 13.95
C LYS A 32 10.50 5.87 12.58
N ILE A 33 11.34 6.08 11.56
CA ILE A 33 11.06 5.61 10.20
C ILE A 33 11.16 4.09 10.16
N ALA A 34 12.20 3.50 10.74
CA ALA A 34 12.37 2.04 10.80
C ALA A 34 11.16 1.34 11.45
N PHE A 35 10.69 1.83 12.60
CA PHE A 35 9.49 1.27 13.22
C PHE A 35 8.25 1.43 12.34
N ALA A 36 8.04 2.60 11.73
CA ALA A 36 6.88 2.82 10.87
C ALA A 36 6.91 1.92 9.61
N VAL A 37 8.10 1.64 9.08
CA VAL A 37 8.31 0.68 7.99
C VAL A 37 7.98 -0.74 8.43
N GLU A 38 8.35 -1.14 9.66
CA GLU A 38 7.95 -2.42 10.22
C GLU A 38 6.43 -2.55 10.32
N ALA A 39 5.75 -1.52 10.84
CA ALA A 39 4.29 -1.49 10.94
C ALA A 39 3.62 -1.53 9.56
N ALA A 40 4.09 -0.73 8.61
CA ALA A 40 3.60 -0.74 7.23
C ALA A 40 3.76 -2.14 6.60
N ASN A 41 4.91 -2.79 6.79
CA ASN A 41 5.13 -4.15 6.30
C ASN A 41 4.24 -5.21 6.96
N LYS A 42 3.88 -5.05 8.24
CA LYS A 42 2.89 -5.91 8.89
C LYS A 42 1.52 -5.74 8.22
N ILE A 43 1.10 -4.51 7.97
CA ILE A 43 -0.17 -4.18 7.29
C ILE A 43 -0.20 -4.72 5.86
N LEU A 44 0.88 -4.53 5.08
CA LEU A 44 0.97 -5.03 3.71
C LEU A 44 0.94 -6.57 3.63
N ARG A 45 1.24 -7.29 4.72
CA ARG A 45 1.10 -8.76 4.78
C ARG A 45 -0.24 -9.22 5.34
N ASP A 46 -1.05 -8.31 5.87
CA ASP A 46 -2.32 -8.64 6.52
C ASP A 46 -3.45 -8.69 5.48
N PRO A 47 -4.09 -9.85 5.25
CA PRO A 47 -5.22 -9.96 4.33
C PRO A 47 -6.39 -9.01 4.67
N SER A 48 -6.59 -8.69 5.95
CA SER A 48 -7.67 -7.80 6.38
C SER A 48 -7.50 -6.37 5.86
N PHE A 49 -6.25 -5.94 5.59
CA PHE A 49 -5.98 -4.66 4.94
C PHE A 49 -6.59 -4.63 3.54
N TYR A 50 -6.27 -5.64 2.72
CA TYR A 50 -6.77 -5.76 1.35
C TYR A 50 -8.28 -5.96 1.30
N ASN A 51 -8.85 -6.76 2.19
CA ASN A 51 -10.31 -6.95 2.26
C ASN A 51 -11.05 -5.62 2.49
N ARG A 52 -10.50 -4.72 3.32
CA ARG A 52 -11.10 -3.39 3.54
C ARG A 52 -11.02 -2.52 2.29
N ILE A 53 -9.92 -2.58 1.55
CA ILE A 53 -9.77 -1.83 0.30
C ILE A 53 -10.73 -2.38 -0.77
N ASP A 54 -10.82 -3.70 -0.91
CA ASP A 54 -11.61 -4.39 -1.94
C ASP A 54 -13.10 -4.01 -1.91
N THR A 55 -13.64 -3.68 -0.73
CA THR A 55 -15.04 -3.21 -0.58
C THR A 55 -15.32 -1.82 -1.15
N ILE A 56 -14.30 -1.05 -1.53
CA ILE A 56 -14.47 0.33 -2.01
C ILE A 56 -14.81 0.32 -3.50
N ALA A 57 -16.03 0.76 -3.84
CA ALA A 57 -16.49 0.77 -5.22
C ALA A 57 -15.75 1.79 -6.10
N ARG A 58 -15.42 2.98 -5.56
CA ARG A 58 -14.79 4.07 -6.30
C ARG A 58 -14.02 5.01 -5.37
N PHE A 59 -12.97 5.62 -5.90
CA PHE A 59 -12.23 6.72 -5.28
C PHE A 59 -12.49 8.03 -6.02
N ASP A 60 -12.37 9.15 -5.32
CA ASP A 60 -12.45 10.46 -5.96
C ASP A 60 -11.37 10.61 -7.02
N ASN A 61 -11.71 11.28 -8.12
CA ASN A 61 -10.82 11.59 -9.24
C ASN A 61 -10.14 10.36 -9.89
N SER A 62 -10.72 9.17 -9.69
CA SER A 62 -10.24 7.93 -10.31
C SER A 62 -11.40 7.10 -10.85
N GLU A 63 -11.11 6.35 -11.91
CA GLU A 63 -11.98 5.27 -12.41
C GLU A 63 -11.66 3.92 -11.74
N TYR A 64 -10.65 3.87 -10.88
CA TYR A 64 -10.24 2.66 -10.20
C TYR A 64 -11.16 2.36 -9.02
N SER A 65 -11.53 1.10 -8.89
CA SER A 65 -12.14 0.55 -7.69
C SER A 65 -11.07 0.01 -6.75
N GLY A 66 -11.45 -0.21 -5.49
CA GLY A 66 -10.63 -0.90 -4.50
C GLY A 66 -10.16 -2.26 -5.01
N HIS A 67 -11.06 -3.03 -5.62
CA HIS A 67 -10.72 -4.33 -6.22
C HIS A 67 -9.60 -4.24 -7.26
N ARG A 68 -9.64 -3.25 -8.16
CA ARG A 68 -8.59 -3.08 -9.18
C ARG A 68 -7.25 -2.73 -8.54
N ILE A 69 -7.25 -1.84 -7.55
CA ILE A 69 -6.02 -1.46 -6.83
C ILE A 69 -5.46 -2.64 -6.05
N VAL A 70 -6.28 -3.43 -5.35
CA VAL A 70 -5.84 -4.64 -4.63
C VAL A 70 -5.17 -5.62 -5.58
N ASN A 71 -5.77 -5.88 -6.74
CA ASN A 71 -5.18 -6.74 -7.76
C ASN A 71 -3.82 -6.24 -8.24
N GLU A 72 -3.65 -4.92 -8.42
CA GLU A 72 -2.39 -4.32 -8.84
C GLU A 72 -1.31 -4.40 -7.74
N PHE A 73 -1.69 -4.19 -6.47
CA PHE A 73 -0.82 -4.41 -5.31
C PHE A 73 -0.29 -5.86 -5.24
N GLN A 74 -1.17 -6.83 -5.44
CA GLN A 74 -0.84 -8.26 -5.34
C GLN A 74 -0.02 -8.74 -6.54
N LYS A 75 -0.28 -8.22 -7.74
CA LYS A 75 0.52 -8.53 -8.94
C LYS A 75 1.92 -7.94 -8.90
N LEU A 76 2.06 -6.74 -8.32
CA LEU A 76 3.34 -6.04 -8.33
C LEU A 76 4.43 -6.78 -7.56
N GLY A 77 4.08 -7.25 -6.35
CA GLY A 77 4.92 -8.11 -5.54
C GLY A 77 6.40 -7.78 -5.46
N ARG A 78 6.74 -6.56 -5.02
CA ARG A 78 8.13 -6.09 -5.03
C ARG A 78 8.53 -5.35 -3.76
N VAL A 79 9.84 -5.16 -3.61
CA VAL A 79 10.39 -4.26 -2.60
C VAL A 79 10.39 -2.81 -3.13
N ILE A 80 9.85 -1.88 -2.35
CA ILE A 80 9.90 -0.44 -2.58
C ILE A 80 10.89 0.16 -1.58
N GLU A 81 11.90 0.83 -2.11
CA GLU A 81 12.91 1.50 -1.32
C GLU A 81 12.34 2.74 -0.63
N VAL A 82 12.63 2.85 0.67
CA VAL A 82 12.34 3.99 1.53
C VAL A 82 13.67 4.64 1.89
N THR A 83 13.77 5.93 1.67
CA THR A 83 14.90 6.77 2.07
C THR A 83 14.38 8.01 2.76
N ASP A 84 15.20 8.69 3.55
CA ASP A 84 14.81 9.97 4.15
C ASP A 84 15.65 11.14 3.66
N TYR A 85 15.08 12.33 3.79
CA TYR A 85 15.74 13.58 3.49
C TYR A 85 15.27 14.65 4.48
N TRP A 86 16.10 15.67 4.72
CA TRP A 86 15.77 16.76 5.62
C TRP A 86 15.32 18.01 4.85
N ARG A 87 14.04 18.41 4.98
CA ARG A 87 13.55 19.68 4.41
C ARG A 87 12.47 20.32 5.29
N PRO A 88 12.84 21.17 6.26
CA PRO A 88 11.91 21.67 7.30
C PRO A 88 10.83 22.61 6.77
N ILE A 89 11.11 23.37 5.70
CA ILE A 89 10.19 24.37 5.12
C ILE A 89 9.17 23.74 4.16
N ALA A 90 9.41 22.52 3.68
CA ALA A 90 8.47 21.86 2.79
C ALA A 90 7.15 21.54 3.51
N TRP A 91 6.04 21.59 2.76
CA TRP A 91 4.73 21.20 3.28
C TRP A 91 4.57 19.67 3.28
N ALA A 92 5.17 19.00 2.30
CA ALA A 92 5.06 17.56 2.12
C ALA A 92 5.79 16.76 3.20
N ASN A 93 5.12 15.71 3.68
CA ASN A 93 5.66 14.72 4.62
C ASN A 93 6.54 13.68 3.93
N ALA A 94 6.28 13.41 2.65
CA ALA A 94 7.05 12.50 1.82
C ALA A 94 6.84 12.86 0.34
N LYS A 95 7.53 12.13 -0.55
CA LYS A 95 7.31 12.17 -2.00
C LYS A 95 7.69 10.82 -2.61
N THR A 96 7.00 10.45 -3.68
CA THR A 96 7.20 9.15 -4.33
C THR A 96 7.15 9.26 -5.85
N VAL A 97 7.88 8.35 -6.50
CA VAL A 97 7.68 7.95 -7.91
C VAL A 97 7.80 6.43 -7.94
N THR A 98 9.03 5.90 -7.92
CA THR A 98 9.30 4.45 -7.74
C THR A 98 9.88 4.12 -6.37
N LYS A 99 10.34 5.14 -5.62
CA LYS A 99 10.87 5.05 -4.27
C LYS A 99 10.22 6.09 -3.38
N ILE A 100 10.04 5.74 -2.11
CA ILE A 100 9.47 6.64 -1.10
C ILE A 100 10.61 7.45 -0.48
N LYS A 101 10.47 8.77 -0.49
CA LYS A 101 11.37 9.69 0.21
C LYS A 101 10.60 10.35 1.34
N ILE A 102 10.85 9.97 2.58
CA ILE A 102 10.20 10.57 3.75
C ILE A 102 10.97 11.79 4.24
N ASN A 103 10.25 12.86 4.61
CA ASN A 103 10.86 14.07 5.14
C ASN A 103 11.13 13.91 6.63
N SER A 104 12.39 13.71 7.02
CA SER A 104 12.77 13.50 8.42
C SER A 104 12.56 14.74 9.30
N ALA A 105 12.39 15.92 8.70
CA ALA A 105 12.00 17.15 9.40
C ALA A 105 10.52 17.17 9.85
N LYS A 106 9.70 16.22 9.38
CA LYS A 106 8.24 16.15 9.64
C LYS A 106 7.84 14.94 10.47
N LEU A 107 8.75 14.43 11.32
CA LEU A 107 8.52 13.25 12.16
C LEU A 107 7.98 13.55 13.56
N ARG A 108 7.65 14.82 13.86
CA ARG A 108 6.97 15.20 15.12
C ARG A 108 5.46 14.94 15.00
N ARG A 109 5.11 13.67 14.80
CA ARG A 109 3.74 13.15 14.66
C ARG A 109 3.70 11.70 15.16
N SER A 110 2.51 11.12 15.31
CA SER A 110 2.33 9.78 15.87
C SER A 110 2.95 8.70 14.96
N HIS A 111 3.27 7.56 15.57
CA HIS A 111 3.75 6.38 14.83
C HIS A 111 2.73 5.91 13.78
N SER A 112 1.44 5.93 14.11
CA SER A 112 0.35 5.62 13.19
C SER A 112 0.25 6.61 12.03
N SER A 113 0.42 7.92 12.27
CA SER A 113 0.47 8.92 11.20
C SER A 113 1.67 8.73 10.26
N ILE A 114 2.84 8.36 10.78
CA ILE A 114 4.01 8.07 9.91
C ILE A 114 3.73 6.83 9.06
N THR A 115 3.14 5.80 9.66
CA THR A 115 2.76 4.56 8.96
C THR A 115 1.72 4.83 7.86
N ASN A 116 0.71 5.66 8.15
CA ASN A 116 -0.26 6.17 7.19
C ASN A 116 0.43 6.80 5.97
N THR A 117 1.40 7.69 6.20
CA THR A 117 2.17 8.30 5.10
C THR A 117 2.94 7.26 4.29
N LEU A 118 3.59 6.29 4.93
CA LEU A 118 4.32 5.25 4.19
C LEU A 118 3.39 4.44 3.30
N ILE A 119 2.20 4.08 3.77
CA ILE A 119 1.21 3.36 2.97
C ILE A 119 0.61 4.25 1.87
N HIS A 120 0.28 5.50 2.16
CA HIS A 120 -0.17 6.49 1.17
C HIS A 120 0.82 6.60 0.00
N GLU A 121 2.11 6.75 0.33
CA GLU A 121 3.18 6.81 -0.66
C GLU A 121 3.41 5.46 -1.36
N THR A 122 3.12 4.34 -0.70
CA THR A 122 3.12 3.00 -1.33
C THR A 122 2.06 2.90 -2.42
N VAL A 123 0.85 3.42 -2.18
CA VAL A 123 -0.23 3.47 -3.19
C VAL A 123 0.20 4.27 -4.41
N HIS A 124 0.82 5.43 -4.19
CA HIS A 124 1.44 6.23 -5.25
C HIS A 124 2.51 5.47 -6.02
N ALA A 125 3.41 4.76 -5.33
CA ALA A 125 4.39 3.93 -6.00
C ALA A 125 3.71 2.88 -6.89
N VAL A 126 2.79 2.08 -6.34
CA VAL A 126 2.08 1.01 -7.07
C VAL A 126 1.44 1.55 -8.35
N ASP A 127 0.75 2.69 -8.26
CA ASP A 127 0.16 3.38 -9.40
C ASP A 127 1.19 3.66 -10.50
N TRP A 128 2.23 4.40 -10.15
CA TRP A 128 3.25 4.83 -11.09
C TRP A 128 3.97 3.65 -11.75
N ILE A 129 4.25 2.59 -10.99
CA ILE A 129 4.98 1.42 -11.50
C ILE A 129 4.11 0.61 -12.45
N THR A 130 2.84 0.42 -12.10
CA THR A 130 1.93 -0.42 -12.84
C THR A 130 1.44 0.29 -14.10
N ASN A 131 1.17 1.58 -13.98
CA ASN A 131 0.47 2.36 -15.00
C ASN A 131 1.37 3.35 -15.73
N GLY A 132 2.55 3.70 -15.19
CA GLY A 132 3.43 4.74 -15.75
C GLY A 132 2.89 6.17 -15.60
N GLU A 133 1.73 6.31 -14.96
CA GLU A 133 0.96 7.54 -14.81
C GLU A 133 0.35 7.59 -13.41
N TRP A 134 -0.20 8.75 -13.06
CA TRP A 134 -0.84 8.96 -11.78
C TRP A 134 -2.36 8.79 -11.92
N ASN A 135 -2.85 7.54 -11.93
CA ASN A 135 -4.25 7.18 -12.19
C ASN A 135 -5.10 6.96 -10.93
N TYR A 136 -4.48 6.76 -9.77
CA TYR A 136 -5.18 6.59 -8.48
C TYR A 136 -5.51 7.95 -7.82
N THR A 137 -5.33 9.03 -8.56
CA THR A 137 -4.82 10.31 -8.05
C THR A 137 -5.76 11.27 -7.36
N HIS A 138 -5.09 12.18 -6.65
CA HIS A 138 -5.02 13.63 -6.93
C HIS A 138 -3.69 14.07 -7.62
N SER A 139 -3.62 15.22 -8.30
CA SER A 139 -2.39 15.74 -8.94
C SER A 139 -1.47 16.61 -8.04
N GLY A 140 -1.75 16.74 -6.73
CA GLY A 140 -0.93 17.57 -5.82
C GLY A 140 -1.12 17.27 -4.32
N ASN A 141 -0.30 17.86 -3.45
CA ASN A 141 -0.28 17.56 -2.01
C ASN A 141 -1.26 18.41 -1.16
N SER A 142 -2.31 18.97 -1.76
CA SER A 142 -3.27 19.81 -1.03
C SER A 142 -4.45 18.98 -0.53
N PRO A 143 -4.78 18.98 0.77
CA PRO A 143 -5.92 18.21 1.29
C PRO A 143 -7.29 18.80 0.89
N GLU A 144 -7.36 20.02 0.34
CA GLU A 144 -8.61 20.64 -0.10
C GLU A 144 -9.23 19.88 -1.29
N GLY A 145 -10.38 19.25 -1.05
CA GLY A 145 -11.16 18.53 -2.07
C GLY A 145 -10.61 17.17 -2.48
N GLN A 146 -9.67 16.59 -1.73
CA GLN A 146 -8.93 15.37 -2.13
C GLN A 146 -8.96 14.24 -1.09
N SER A 147 -9.76 14.40 -0.02
CA SER A 147 -9.79 13.50 1.14
C SER A 147 -10.29 12.07 0.84
N ALA A 148 -10.96 11.84 -0.30
CA ALA A 148 -11.48 10.54 -0.69
C ALA A 148 -10.78 9.92 -1.93
N THR A 149 -9.59 10.39 -2.28
CA THR A 149 -8.73 9.70 -3.28
C THR A 149 -8.11 8.43 -2.68
N ALA A 150 -7.64 7.52 -3.55
CA ALA A 150 -7.16 6.21 -3.10
C ALA A 150 -6.00 6.28 -2.10
N PRO A 151 -4.94 7.08 -2.32
CA PRO A 151 -3.85 7.21 -1.35
C PRO A 151 -4.32 7.65 0.05
N TRP A 152 -5.28 8.57 0.13
CA TRP A 152 -5.81 9.06 1.41
C TRP A 152 -6.66 8.03 2.13
N ILE A 153 -7.62 7.39 1.44
CA ILE A 153 -8.48 6.38 2.05
C ILE A 153 -7.66 5.16 2.48
N ILE A 154 -6.80 4.66 1.61
CA ILE A 154 -6.00 3.46 1.89
C ILE A 154 -4.98 3.73 3.01
N GLY A 155 -4.35 4.91 3.02
CA GLY A 155 -3.53 5.34 4.14
C GLY A 155 -4.33 5.36 5.46
N SER A 156 -5.57 5.88 5.44
CA SER A 156 -6.41 5.98 6.64
C SER A 156 -6.86 4.61 7.15
N ILE A 157 -7.12 3.66 6.25
CA ILE A 157 -7.34 2.24 6.58
C ILE A 157 -6.13 1.69 7.34
N ALA A 158 -4.92 1.92 6.85
CA ALA A 158 -3.69 1.48 7.52
C ALA A 158 -3.50 2.15 8.88
N GLU A 159 -3.76 3.46 9.00
CA GLU A 159 -3.67 4.18 10.26
C GLU A 159 -4.55 3.55 11.34
N SER A 160 -5.79 3.20 10.98
CA SER A 160 -6.73 2.56 11.89
C SER A 160 -6.35 1.11 12.25
N MET A 161 -5.37 0.50 11.59
CA MET A 161 -4.85 -0.83 11.95
C MET A 161 -3.69 -0.75 12.94
N VAL A 162 -2.98 0.39 12.98
CA VAL A 162 -1.92 0.63 13.98
C VAL A 162 -2.50 1.03 15.33
N ASN A 163 -3.62 1.75 15.34
CA ASN A 163 -4.24 2.27 16.57
C ASN A 163 -5.17 1.25 17.28
N LYS A 164 -5.24 -0.01 16.82
CA LYS A 164 -5.98 -1.10 17.47
C LYS A 164 -5.16 -1.72 18.59
#